data_AF-A0A2G9RSB4-F1
#
_entry.id   AF-A0A2G9RSB4-F1
#
_cell.length_a   1.000
_cell.length_b   1.000
_cell.length_c   1.000
_cell.angle_alpha   90.00
_cell.angle_beta   90.00
_cell.angle_gamma   90.00
#
_symmetry.space_group_name_H-M   'P 1'
#
loop_
_entity.id
_entity.type
_entity.pdbx_description
1 polymer ?
#
loop_
_entity_poly.entity_id
_entity_poly.type
_entity_poly.pdbx_seq_one_letter_code
_entity_poly.pdbx_strand_id
1 'polypeptide(L)'
;MRSGEPGSEAARRRSLIPLPRMVAAAAESRRMLSGWTSNVVDTVLAHLFGYDELQSNLDLIQTYRLHIAQDINQDNLQLFVNSYNSRKDLEIERPLLAANNSSGTLKCPTLLVVGDSSPAVDAVVECNSRLDPTRTTLLKMADCGGLPQAVQPGKLAEALKYFIQGMGYMPAASMTRLVRSRTHSASSSGSTEVPRSRSQTSNAHLETTTGSAVTNDIQEAPQTLELSC
;
A
#
# COMPACT_ATOMS: atom_id res chain seq x y z
N MET A 1 -64.70 -30.92 -3.91
CA MET A 1 -63.82 -30.69 -2.74
C MET A 1 -62.58 -31.54 -2.97
N ARG A 2 -61.53 -31.08 -3.67
CA ARG A 2 -60.50 -30.08 -3.31
C ARG A 2 -59.81 -30.36 -1.97
N SER A 3 -58.61 -30.96 -2.06
CA SER A 3 -57.34 -30.59 -1.40
C SER A 3 -56.40 -31.78 -1.59
N GLY A 4 -55.39 -31.79 -2.46
CA GLY A 4 -54.46 -30.73 -2.79
C GLY A 4 -53.08 -31.21 -2.34
N GLU A 5 -52.45 -32.07 -3.14
CA GLU A 5 -51.02 -32.40 -2.96
C GLU A 5 -50.17 -31.15 -3.22
N PRO A 6 -49.20 -30.81 -2.36
CA PRO A 6 -48.15 -29.88 -2.73
C PRO A 6 -47.01 -30.67 -3.42
N GLY A 7 -46.91 -30.49 -4.73
CA GLY A 7 -45.74 -30.87 -5.49
C GLY A 7 -44.53 -29.96 -5.21
N SER A 8 -43.36 -30.48 -5.62
CA SER A 8 -42.26 -29.74 -6.26
C SER A 8 -41.80 -28.44 -5.61
N GLU A 9 -40.68 -28.46 -4.88
CA GLU A 9 -39.64 -27.41 -5.00
C GLU A 9 -38.35 -27.75 -4.20
N ALA A 10 -37.83 -28.99 -4.25
CA ALA A 10 -36.45 -29.25 -3.80
C ALA A 10 -35.49 -28.96 -4.96
N ALA A 11 -35.56 -27.73 -5.46
CA ALA A 11 -34.70 -27.19 -6.48
C ALA A 11 -33.24 -27.31 -6.05
N ARG A 12 -32.46 -28.00 -6.88
CA ARG A 12 -31.05 -27.74 -7.19
C ARG A 12 -30.39 -26.69 -6.27
N ARG A 13 -29.96 -27.10 -5.08
CA ARG A 13 -28.82 -26.46 -4.42
C ARG A 13 -27.55 -26.88 -5.16
N ARG A 14 -27.42 -26.45 -6.42
CA ARG A 14 -26.10 -26.24 -7.01
C ARG A 14 -25.48 -25.17 -6.14
N SER A 15 -24.51 -25.56 -5.34
CA SER A 15 -23.63 -24.66 -4.64
C SER A 15 -23.22 -23.56 -5.61
N LEU A 16 -23.79 -22.37 -5.44
CA LEU A 16 -23.22 -21.16 -6.00
C LEU A 16 -21.87 -21.00 -5.30
N ILE A 17 -20.84 -21.59 -5.91
CA ILE A 17 -19.47 -21.21 -5.63
C ILE A 17 -19.43 -19.69 -5.90
N PRO A 18 -18.97 -18.86 -4.94
CA PRO A 18 -18.92 -17.43 -5.14
C PRO A 18 -18.13 -17.13 -6.42
N LEU A 19 -18.71 -16.33 -7.33
CA LEU A 19 -18.08 -15.82 -8.55
C LEU A 19 -16.57 -15.48 -8.42
N PRO A 20 -16.07 -14.87 -7.31
CA PRO A 20 -14.63 -14.63 -7.14
C PRO A 20 -13.76 -15.91 -7.10
N ARG A 21 -14.27 -17.05 -6.58
CA ARG A 21 -13.52 -18.32 -6.56
C ARG A 21 -13.42 -18.94 -7.95
N MET A 22 -14.39 -18.72 -8.83
CA MET A 22 -14.31 -19.16 -10.23
C MET A 22 -13.28 -18.38 -11.04
N VAL A 23 -13.12 -17.08 -10.78
CA VAL A 23 -12.11 -16.25 -11.47
C VAL A 23 -10.70 -16.64 -11.01
N ALA A 24 -10.48 -16.82 -9.71
CA ALA A 24 -9.22 -17.31 -9.16
C ALA A 24 -8.89 -18.73 -9.68
N ALA A 25 -9.87 -19.65 -9.66
CA ALA A 25 -9.69 -21.00 -10.19
C ALA A 25 -9.47 -21.01 -11.71
N ALA A 26 -10.05 -20.08 -12.48
CA ALA A 26 -9.82 -19.96 -13.92
C ALA A 26 -8.43 -19.37 -14.22
N ALA A 27 -7.94 -18.43 -13.42
CA ALA A 27 -6.57 -17.91 -13.50
C ALA A 27 -5.53 -18.99 -13.15
N GLU A 28 -5.82 -19.80 -12.12
CA GLU A 28 -4.98 -20.92 -11.70
C GLU A 28 -5.02 -22.09 -12.70
N SER A 29 -6.19 -22.40 -13.27
CA SER A 29 -6.35 -23.42 -14.32
C SER A 29 -5.68 -23.01 -15.64
N ARG A 30 -5.64 -21.70 -15.97
CA ARG A 30 -4.87 -21.20 -17.13
C ARG A 30 -3.35 -21.28 -16.90
N ARG A 31 -2.87 -21.02 -15.68
CA ARG A 31 -1.45 -21.22 -15.32
C ARG A 31 -1.02 -22.69 -15.39
N MET A 32 -1.91 -23.62 -15.02
CA MET A 32 -1.62 -25.06 -15.10
C MET A 32 -1.51 -25.58 -16.53
N LEU A 33 -2.28 -25.05 -17.48
CA LEU A 33 -2.24 -25.48 -18.89
C LEU A 33 -1.00 -24.96 -19.66
N SER A 34 -0.39 -23.85 -19.23
CA SER A 34 0.87 -23.35 -19.82
C SER A 34 2.13 -24.01 -19.23
N GLY A 35 2.03 -24.62 -18.04
CA GLY A 35 3.18 -25.05 -17.23
C GLY A 35 3.97 -26.26 -17.72
N TRP A 36 3.50 -27.01 -18.73
CA TRP A 36 4.23 -28.18 -19.24
C TRP A 36 5.20 -27.89 -20.39
N THR A 37 5.20 -26.69 -20.97
CA THR A 37 6.14 -26.30 -22.05
C THR A 37 6.64 -24.85 -21.97
N SER A 38 6.27 -24.06 -20.96
CA SER A 38 6.67 -22.66 -20.86
C SER A 38 8.13 -22.49 -20.39
N ASN A 39 8.88 -21.62 -21.07
CA ASN A 39 10.20 -21.18 -20.64
C ASN A 39 10.12 -20.59 -19.22
N VAL A 40 11.07 -20.94 -18.33
CA VAL A 40 11.13 -20.44 -16.94
C VAL A 40 11.10 -18.91 -16.88
N VAL A 41 11.69 -18.24 -17.87
CA VAL A 41 11.67 -16.78 -18.01
C VAL A 41 10.24 -16.26 -18.17
N ASP A 42 9.43 -16.88 -19.03
CA ASP A 42 8.03 -16.50 -19.25
C ASP A 42 7.18 -16.74 -18.00
N THR A 43 7.45 -17.83 -17.28
CA THR A 43 6.80 -18.12 -15.99
C THR A 43 7.09 -17.04 -14.95
N VAL A 44 8.35 -16.59 -14.85
CA VAL A 44 8.74 -15.51 -13.93
C VAL A 44 8.11 -14.18 -14.36
N LEU A 45 8.10 -13.85 -15.66
CA LEU A 45 7.46 -12.63 -16.15
C LEU A 45 5.96 -12.61 -15.86
N ALA A 46 5.24 -13.71 -16.08
CA ALA A 46 3.81 -13.84 -15.78
C ALA A 46 3.51 -13.90 -14.27
N HIS A 47 4.53 -14.10 -13.43
CA HIS A 47 4.43 -13.99 -11.99
C HIS A 47 4.60 -12.54 -11.52
N LEU A 48 5.54 -11.80 -12.13
CA LEU A 48 5.84 -10.42 -11.76
C LEU A 48 4.80 -9.44 -12.30
N PHE A 49 4.42 -9.55 -13.58
CA PHE A 49 3.64 -8.54 -14.28
C PHE A 49 2.20 -8.97 -14.55
N GLY A 50 1.29 -8.01 -14.56
CA GLY A 50 -0.10 -8.23 -14.96
C GLY A 50 -0.24 -8.54 -16.45
N TYR A 51 -1.34 -9.16 -16.86
CA TYR A 51 -1.58 -9.49 -18.27
C TYR A 51 -1.56 -8.26 -19.18
N ASP A 52 -2.22 -7.17 -18.77
CA ASP A 52 -2.28 -5.93 -19.52
C ASP A 52 -0.91 -5.22 -19.55
N GLU A 53 -0.16 -5.30 -18.44
CA GLU A 53 1.18 -4.73 -18.32
C GLU A 53 2.19 -5.45 -19.22
N LEU A 54 2.09 -6.77 -19.34
CA LEU A 54 2.91 -7.59 -20.25
C LEU A 54 2.76 -7.18 -21.72
N GLN A 55 1.60 -6.64 -22.11
CA GLN A 55 1.32 -6.22 -23.49
C GLN A 55 1.59 -4.73 -23.73
N SER A 56 1.44 -3.90 -22.71
CA SER A 56 1.48 -2.43 -22.86
C SER A 56 2.87 -1.82 -22.61
N ASN A 57 3.67 -2.38 -21.70
CA ASN A 57 4.97 -1.80 -21.29
C ASN A 57 6.16 -2.57 -21.86
N LEU A 58 6.23 -2.69 -23.18
CA LEU A 58 7.18 -3.57 -23.85
C LEU A 58 8.65 -3.29 -23.52
N ASP A 59 9.06 -2.04 -23.32
CA ASP A 59 10.46 -1.70 -23.01
C ASP A 59 10.88 -2.25 -21.62
N LEU A 60 10.03 -2.08 -20.61
CA LEU A 60 10.25 -2.61 -19.26
C LEU A 60 10.27 -4.13 -19.29
N ILE A 61 9.28 -4.74 -19.95
CA ILE A 61 9.14 -6.19 -20.05
C ILE A 61 10.33 -6.81 -20.80
N GLN A 62 10.76 -6.22 -21.91
CA GLN A 62 11.91 -6.68 -22.67
C GLN A 62 13.20 -6.56 -21.86
N THR A 63 13.39 -5.46 -21.13
CA THR A 63 14.54 -5.26 -20.24
C THR A 63 14.59 -6.37 -19.18
N TYR A 64 13.49 -6.64 -18.48
CA TYR A 64 13.43 -7.71 -17.48
C TYR A 64 13.56 -9.11 -18.11
N ARG A 65 13.00 -9.32 -19.31
CA ARG A 65 13.12 -10.60 -20.02
C ARG A 65 14.58 -10.91 -20.34
N LEU A 66 15.31 -9.93 -20.89
CA LEU A 66 16.73 -10.07 -21.19
C LEU A 66 17.55 -10.28 -19.92
N HIS A 67 17.30 -9.48 -18.88
CA HIS A 67 17.97 -9.62 -17.59
C HIS A 67 17.79 -11.02 -16.99
N ILE A 68 16.56 -11.53 -16.93
CA ILE A 68 16.28 -12.86 -16.37
C ILE A 68 16.91 -13.96 -17.24
N ALA A 69 16.92 -13.80 -18.57
CA ALA A 69 17.46 -14.81 -19.48
C ALA A 69 18.99 -14.83 -19.54
N GLN A 70 19.65 -13.70 -19.38
CA GLN A 70 21.09 -13.53 -19.64
C GLN A 70 21.92 -13.35 -18.38
N ASP A 71 21.40 -12.64 -17.37
CA ASP A 71 22.17 -12.25 -16.18
C ASP A 71 21.97 -13.23 -15.01
N ILE A 72 20.99 -14.14 -15.11
CA ILE A 72 20.67 -15.14 -14.09
C ILE A 72 20.99 -16.55 -14.62
N ASN A 73 21.62 -17.38 -13.78
CA ASN A 73 21.84 -18.79 -14.09
C ASN A 73 20.49 -19.55 -14.16
N GLN A 74 20.17 -20.12 -15.32
CA GLN A 74 18.85 -20.73 -15.59
C GLN A 74 18.59 -22.00 -14.77
N ASP A 75 19.60 -22.80 -14.50
CA ASP A 75 19.45 -24.03 -13.69
C ASP A 75 19.09 -23.67 -12.25
N ASN A 76 19.81 -22.70 -11.67
CA ASN A 76 19.53 -22.19 -10.32
C ASN A 76 18.17 -21.48 -10.25
N LEU A 77 17.80 -20.74 -11.31
CA LEU A 77 16.49 -20.09 -11.40
C LEU A 77 15.36 -21.11 -11.36
N GLN A 78 15.48 -22.22 -12.10
CA GLN A 78 14.49 -23.28 -12.08
C GLN A 78 14.33 -23.89 -10.68
N LEU A 79 15.44 -24.17 -9.99
CA LEU A 79 15.40 -24.67 -8.61
C LEU A 79 14.72 -23.66 -7.66
N PHE A 80 15.03 -22.37 -7.80
CA PHE A 80 14.42 -21.31 -7.01
C PHE A 80 12.92 -21.20 -7.25
N VAL A 81 12.47 -21.19 -8.50
CA VAL A 81 11.05 -21.16 -8.88
C VAL A 81 10.32 -22.40 -8.34
N ASN A 82 10.91 -23.59 -8.45
CA ASN A 82 10.33 -24.82 -7.90
C ASN A 82 10.20 -24.76 -6.37
N SER A 83 11.19 -24.18 -5.69
CA SER A 83 11.13 -23.95 -4.24
C SER A 83 10.02 -22.96 -3.87
N TYR A 84 9.85 -21.88 -4.64
CA TYR A 84 8.78 -20.90 -4.41
C TYR A 84 7.39 -21.50 -4.64
N ASN A 85 7.23 -22.33 -5.66
CA ASN A 85 5.95 -22.97 -5.98
C ASN A 85 5.56 -24.08 -4.99
N SER A 86 6.53 -24.67 -4.29
CA SER A 86 6.28 -25.68 -3.24
C SER A 86 6.15 -25.08 -1.83
N ARG A 87 6.07 -23.74 -1.71
CA ARG A 87 5.95 -23.06 -0.42
C ARG A 87 4.69 -23.50 0.35
N LYS A 88 4.84 -23.60 1.67
CA LYS A 88 3.73 -23.81 2.61
C LYS A 88 3.08 -22.48 2.97
N ASP A 89 1.88 -22.54 3.53
CA ASP A 89 1.23 -21.36 4.09
C ASP A 89 2.07 -20.77 5.24
N LEU A 90 1.99 -19.46 5.44
CA LEU A 90 2.71 -18.77 6.50
C LEU A 90 2.12 -19.01 7.89
N GLU A 91 0.93 -19.62 7.97
CA GLU A 91 0.23 -19.94 9.22
C GLU A 91 0.09 -18.72 10.16
N ILE A 92 0.01 -17.51 9.59
CA ILE A 92 -0.25 -16.27 10.32
C ILE A 92 -1.74 -16.05 10.51
N GLU A 93 -2.15 -15.59 11.68
CA GLU A 93 -3.54 -15.25 11.99
C GLU A 93 -3.61 -13.91 12.70
N ARG A 94 -4.70 -13.17 12.45
CA ARG A 94 -4.90 -11.87 13.08
C ARG A 94 -5.16 -12.09 14.56
N PRO A 95 -4.40 -11.45 15.46
CA PRO A 95 -4.62 -11.57 16.89
C PRO A 95 -5.99 -11.00 17.27
N LEU A 96 -6.74 -11.74 18.08
CA LEU A 96 -7.98 -11.25 18.66
C LEU A 96 -7.63 -10.30 19.83
N LEU A 97 -8.24 -9.12 19.86
CA LEU A 97 -7.98 -8.07 20.86
C LEU A 97 -8.16 -8.53 22.31
N ALA A 98 -8.90 -9.63 22.53
CA ALA A 98 -9.18 -10.21 23.84
C ALA A 98 -8.24 -11.37 24.25
N ALA A 99 -7.40 -11.87 23.33
CA ALA A 99 -6.50 -12.98 23.59
C ALA A 99 -5.05 -12.48 23.67
N ASN A 100 -4.46 -12.64 24.85
CA ASN A 100 -3.11 -12.18 25.22
C ASN A 100 -1.98 -12.86 24.42
N ASN A 101 -2.32 -13.73 23.47
CA ASN A 101 -1.41 -14.61 22.77
C ASN A 101 -1.21 -14.05 21.36
N SER A 102 -0.37 -13.01 21.23
CA SER A 102 0.10 -12.49 19.94
C SER A 102 1.10 -13.44 19.24
N SER A 103 0.99 -14.75 19.47
CA SER A 103 2.02 -15.75 19.13
C SER A 103 1.93 -16.26 17.68
N GLY A 104 0.93 -15.83 16.90
CA GLY A 104 0.69 -16.30 15.53
C GLY A 104 0.77 -15.22 14.45
N THR A 105 1.41 -14.07 14.69
CA THR A 105 1.52 -13.01 13.67
C THR A 105 2.85 -12.27 13.77
N LEU A 106 3.13 -11.38 12.82
CA LEU A 106 4.37 -10.59 12.81
C LEU A 106 4.46 -9.65 14.03
N LYS A 107 5.62 -9.68 14.70
CA LYS A 107 5.92 -8.86 15.87
C LYS A 107 6.67 -7.56 15.55
N CYS A 108 6.67 -7.12 14.30
CA CYS A 108 7.32 -5.88 13.85
C CYS A 108 6.30 -5.00 13.11
N PRO A 109 6.51 -3.67 13.07
CA PRO A 109 5.81 -2.83 12.11
C PRO A 109 6.04 -3.37 10.69
N THR A 110 4.99 -3.45 9.89
CA THR A 110 5.03 -4.04 8.54
C THR A 110 4.36 -3.09 7.55
N LEU A 111 5.04 -2.81 6.44
CA LEU A 111 4.47 -2.08 5.31
C LEU A 111 4.26 -3.06 4.15
N LEU A 112 3.01 -3.38 3.85
CA LEU A 112 2.63 -4.15 2.67
C LEU A 112 2.44 -3.18 1.50
N VAL A 113 3.10 -3.44 0.38
CA VAL A 113 3.01 -2.60 -0.83
C VAL A 113 2.59 -3.44 -2.03
N VAL A 114 1.63 -2.96 -2.80
CA VAL A 114 1.20 -3.60 -4.04
C VAL A 114 0.71 -2.56 -5.04
N GLY A 115 1.02 -2.76 -6.33
CA GLY A 115 0.42 -1.96 -7.40
C GLY A 115 -1.05 -2.32 -7.62
N ASP A 116 -1.88 -1.37 -7.99
CA ASP A 116 -3.32 -1.56 -8.17
C ASP A 116 -3.72 -2.56 -9.26
N SER A 117 -2.86 -2.72 -10.27
CA SER A 117 -3.00 -3.66 -11.39
C SER A 117 -2.05 -4.87 -11.30
N SER A 118 -1.40 -5.05 -10.15
CA SER A 118 -0.50 -6.18 -9.91
C SER A 118 -1.25 -7.53 -9.84
N PRO A 119 -0.68 -8.63 -10.34
CA PRO A 119 -1.26 -9.98 -10.17
C PRO A 119 -1.29 -10.44 -8.70
N ALA A 120 -0.64 -9.73 -7.78
CA ALA A 120 -0.54 -10.08 -6.37
C ALA A 120 -1.52 -9.31 -5.45
N VAL A 121 -2.39 -8.44 -5.99
CA VAL A 121 -3.31 -7.61 -5.18
C VAL A 121 -4.11 -8.43 -4.17
N ASP A 122 -4.80 -9.48 -4.63
CA ASP A 122 -5.65 -10.30 -3.77
C ASP A 122 -4.85 -11.00 -2.66
N ALA A 123 -3.67 -11.54 -3.01
CA ALA A 123 -2.79 -12.22 -2.06
C ALA A 123 -2.23 -11.25 -1.00
N VAL A 124 -1.89 -10.01 -1.37
CA VAL A 124 -1.42 -8.99 -0.43
C VAL A 124 -2.55 -8.51 0.48
N VAL A 125 -3.78 -8.37 -0.04
CA VAL A 125 -4.96 -8.04 0.76
C VAL A 125 -5.29 -9.16 1.74
N GLU A 126 -5.21 -10.42 1.31
CA GLU A 126 -5.35 -11.59 2.18
C GLU A 126 -4.28 -11.60 3.28
N CYS A 127 -3.01 -11.36 2.93
CA CYS A 127 -1.94 -11.22 3.92
C CYS A 127 -2.26 -10.13 4.95
N ASN A 128 -2.70 -8.94 4.51
CA ASN A 128 -3.10 -7.86 5.41
C ASN A 128 -4.25 -8.26 6.35
N SER A 129 -5.20 -9.07 5.87
CA SER A 129 -6.32 -9.57 6.67
C SER A 129 -5.89 -10.46 7.85
N ARG A 130 -4.72 -11.10 7.73
CA ARG A 130 -4.14 -12.03 8.70
C ARG A 130 -3.11 -11.36 9.63
N LEU A 131 -2.74 -10.12 9.36
CA LEU A 131 -1.80 -9.36 10.18
C LEU A 131 -2.52 -8.50 11.23
N ASP A 132 -1.77 -8.12 12.27
CA ASP A 132 -2.20 -7.16 13.28
C ASP A 132 -2.38 -5.76 12.65
N PRO A 133 -3.60 -5.20 12.66
CA PRO A 133 -3.88 -3.90 12.06
C PRO A 133 -3.23 -2.74 12.80
N THR A 134 -2.81 -2.91 14.07
CA THR A 134 -2.15 -1.84 14.84
C THR A 134 -0.69 -1.62 14.41
N ARG A 135 -0.11 -2.58 13.67
CA ARG A 135 1.31 -2.59 13.29
C ARG A 135 1.53 -2.72 11.78
N THR A 136 0.47 -3.00 11.03
CA THR A 136 0.54 -3.22 9.59
C THR A 136 -0.11 -2.07 8.85
N THR A 137 0.59 -1.55 7.85
CA THR A 137 0.04 -0.58 6.89
C THR A 137 0.00 -1.23 5.51
N LEU A 138 -1.14 -1.12 4.82
CA LEU A 138 -1.29 -1.53 3.42
C LEU A 138 -1.26 -0.30 2.52
N LEU A 139 -0.30 -0.26 1.61
CA LEU A 139 -0.15 0.75 0.58
C LEU A 139 -0.47 0.14 -0.79
N LYS A 140 -1.64 0.49 -1.33
CA LYS A 140 -1.99 0.19 -2.72
C LYS A 140 -1.57 1.37 -3.60
N MET A 141 -0.59 1.16 -4.48
CA MET A 141 -0.06 2.20 -5.36
C MET A 141 -0.92 2.29 -6.62
N ALA A 142 -1.56 3.45 -6.81
CA ALA A 142 -2.36 3.73 -8.00
C ALA A 142 -1.50 3.82 -9.26
N ASP A 143 -2.05 3.43 -10.40
CA ASP A 143 -1.40 3.44 -11.72
C ASP A 143 -0.09 2.65 -11.73
N CYS A 144 -0.08 1.50 -11.07
CA CYS A 144 1.13 0.70 -10.87
C CYS A 144 0.83 -0.79 -10.99
N GLY A 145 1.65 -1.50 -11.74
CA GLY A 145 1.55 -2.93 -11.93
C GLY A 145 2.44 -3.74 -10.98
N GLY A 146 3.13 -4.71 -11.55
CA GLY A 146 3.90 -5.74 -10.85
C GLY A 146 5.08 -5.26 -10.01
N LEU A 147 5.76 -4.21 -10.45
CA LEU A 147 7.03 -3.76 -9.86
C LEU A 147 6.99 -2.27 -9.47
N PRO A 148 6.39 -1.92 -8.31
CA PRO A 148 6.33 -0.53 -7.87
C PRO A 148 7.68 0.17 -7.71
N GLN A 149 8.73 -0.58 -7.40
CA GLN A 149 10.09 -0.08 -7.30
C GLN A 149 10.70 0.34 -8.65
N ALA A 150 10.25 -0.25 -9.75
CA ALA A 150 10.71 0.09 -11.09
C ALA A 150 9.86 1.21 -11.71
N VAL A 151 8.54 1.14 -11.54
CA VAL A 151 7.58 2.05 -12.19
C VAL A 151 7.39 3.35 -11.41
N GLN A 152 7.33 3.29 -10.07
CA GLN A 152 7.05 4.46 -9.22
C GLN A 152 8.04 4.59 -8.04
N PRO A 153 9.36 4.62 -8.29
CA PRO A 153 10.37 4.65 -7.24
C PRO A 153 10.24 5.88 -6.32
N GLY A 154 9.81 7.04 -6.84
CA GLY A 154 9.64 8.25 -6.05
C GLY A 154 8.52 8.15 -5.02
N LYS A 155 7.34 7.65 -5.42
CA LYS A 155 6.19 7.43 -4.52
C LYS A 155 6.53 6.34 -3.49
N LEU A 156 7.20 5.26 -3.89
CA LEU A 156 7.65 4.20 -2.98
C LEU A 156 8.70 4.72 -1.98
N ALA A 157 9.67 5.51 -2.41
CA ALA A 157 10.70 6.09 -1.55
C ALA A 157 10.09 7.04 -0.51
N GLU A 158 9.09 7.83 -0.89
CA GLU A 158 8.38 8.69 0.06
C GLU A 158 7.58 7.88 1.09
N ALA A 159 6.89 6.82 0.67
CA ALA A 159 6.20 5.92 1.59
C ALA A 159 7.17 5.24 2.57
N LEU A 160 8.32 4.76 2.08
CA LEU A 160 9.36 4.15 2.90
C LEU A 160 9.91 5.15 3.92
N LYS A 161 10.14 6.40 3.51
CA LYS A 161 10.56 7.48 4.42
C LYS A 161 9.56 7.64 5.56
N TYR A 162 8.26 7.72 5.27
CA TYR A 162 7.23 7.88 6.31
C TYR A 162 7.14 6.66 7.23
N PHE A 163 7.27 5.46 6.69
CA PHE A 163 7.29 4.23 7.49
C PHE A 163 8.47 4.20 8.47
N ILE A 164 9.67 4.58 8.00
CA ILE A 164 10.88 4.68 8.84
C ILE A 164 10.73 5.77 9.91
N GLN A 165 10.12 6.90 9.56
CA GLN A 165 9.78 7.98 10.51
C GLN A 165 8.78 7.53 11.58
N GLY A 166 7.78 6.73 11.21
CA GLY A 166 6.83 6.14 12.16
C GLY A 166 7.49 5.21 13.20
N MET A 167 8.67 4.66 12.88
CA MET A 167 9.48 3.87 13.82
C MET A 167 10.43 4.73 14.69
N GLY A 168 10.44 6.05 14.52
CA GLY A 168 11.30 6.98 15.27
C GLY A 168 12.68 7.22 14.64
N TYR A 169 12.93 6.71 13.43
CA TYR A 169 14.18 6.93 12.70
C TYR A 169 14.06 8.11 11.72
N MET A 170 15.18 8.73 11.34
CA MET A 170 15.22 9.84 10.37
C MET A 170 14.25 11.03 10.65
N PRO A 171 14.17 11.57 11.88
CA PRO A 171 13.24 12.67 12.20
C PRO A 171 13.58 13.98 11.48
N ALA A 172 14.85 14.17 11.09
CA ALA A 172 15.33 15.36 10.39
C ALA A 172 15.09 15.33 8.86
N ALA A 173 14.62 14.22 8.30
CA ALA A 173 14.29 14.15 6.89
C ALA A 173 13.03 14.97 6.61
N SER A 174 13.19 16.13 5.97
CA SER A 174 12.10 17.06 5.72
C SER A 174 10.91 16.39 5.02
N MET A 175 9.69 16.73 5.45
CA MET A 175 8.49 16.39 4.71
C MET A 175 8.50 17.18 3.41
N THR A 176 8.75 16.51 2.28
CA THR A 176 8.85 17.10 0.95
C THR A 176 7.59 17.92 0.59
N ARG A 177 6.43 17.57 1.17
CA ARG A 177 5.18 18.32 1.02
C ARG A 177 5.02 19.52 1.96
N LEU A 178 5.65 19.55 3.13
CA LEU A 178 5.43 20.62 4.12
C LEU A 178 6.33 21.85 3.89
N VAL A 179 7.43 21.70 3.14
CA VAL A 179 8.42 22.78 2.93
C VAL A 179 7.95 23.80 1.87
N ARG A 180 6.93 23.49 1.06
CA ARG A 180 6.44 24.37 -0.03
C ARG A 180 5.11 25.08 0.27
N SER A 181 4.75 25.25 1.54
CA SER A 181 3.60 26.08 1.94
C SER A 181 3.99 27.17 2.95
N ARG A 182 5.16 27.80 2.76
CA ARG A 182 5.37 29.16 3.26
C ARG A 182 4.97 30.13 2.16
N THR A 183 3.67 30.38 2.04
CA THR A 183 3.19 31.61 1.42
C THR A 183 3.75 32.77 2.24
N HIS A 184 4.73 33.48 1.68
CA HIS A 184 4.98 34.85 2.12
C HIS A 184 3.71 35.63 1.77
N SER A 185 2.83 35.84 2.74
CA SER A 185 1.78 36.84 2.65
C SER A 185 2.46 38.20 2.52
N ALA A 186 2.71 38.64 1.28
CA ALA A 186 3.02 40.02 0.99
C ALA A 186 1.74 40.82 1.23
N SER A 187 1.56 41.32 2.45
CA SER A 187 0.55 42.33 2.74
C SER A 187 0.95 43.62 2.03
N SER A 188 0.23 43.94 0.97
CA SER A 188 0.22 45.26 0.37
C SER A 188 -0.60 46.20 1.26
N SER A 189 0.02 47.28 1.72
CA SER A 189 -0.67 48.49 2.17
C SER A 189 0.29 49.64 1.92
N GLY A 190 0.02 50.41 0.86
CA GLY A 190 0.70 51.66 0.61
C GLY A 190 0.40 52.65 1.74
N SER A 191 1.41 53.40 2.17
CA SER A 191 1.21 54.66 2.87
C SER A 191 2.47 55.52 2.77
N THR A 192 2.33 56.60 1.99
CA THR A 192 3.04 57.90 1.97
C THR A 192 4.44 58.04 2.59
N GLU A 193 5.34 58.62 1.80
CA GLU A 193 6.63 59.18 2.21
C GLU A 193 6.54 60.19 3.36
N VAL A 194 7.39 60.04 4.39
CA VAL A 194 7.98 61.14 5.17
C VAL A 194 9.36 60.68 5.68
N PRO A 195 10.47 61.42 5.44
CA PRO A 195 11.78 61.08 5.99
C PRO A 195 12.05 61.87 7.28
N ARG A 196 12.35 61.20 8.40
CA ARG A 196 13.07 61.82 9.52
C ARG A 196 14.02 60.83 10.18
N SER A 197 15.25 61.30 10.37
CA SER A 197 16.42 60.60 10.89
C SER A 197 16.41 60.39 12.41
N ARG A 198 17.24 59.41 12.83
CA ARG A 198 18.21 59.46 13.96
C ARG A 198 17.80 58.88 15.34
N SER A 199 18.59 57.85 15.73
CA SER A 199 19.16 57.52 17.05
C SER A 199 18.36 56.85 18.19
N GLN A 200 18.85 55.66 18.56
CA GLN A 200 19.30 55.18 19.89
C GLN A 200 18.43 55.26 21.16
N THR A 201 18.50 54.13 21.90
CA THR A 201 18.47 53.91 23.38
C THR A 201 17.15 53.75 24.15
N SER A 202 16.95 52.51 24.61
CA SER A 202 16.65 52.04 25.99
C SER A 202 15.40 52.46 26.79
N ASN A 203 14.81 51.39 27.37
CA ASN A 203 14.19 51.24 28.71
C ASN A 203 12.66 51.35 28.92
N ALA A 204 12.12 50.17 29.28
CA ALA A 204 11.26 49.84 30.43
C ALA A 204 9.94 50.57 30.68
N HIS A 205 8.83 49.81 30.70
CA HIS A 205 7.80 49.91 31.74
C HIS A 205 6.96 48.62 31.87
N LEU A 206 6.66 48.26 33.13
CA LEU A 206 5.76 47.21 33.59
C LEU A 206 4.30 47.71 33.63
N GLU A 207 3.32 46.81 33.51
CA GLU A 207 2.10 46.65 34.33
C GLU A 207 1.18 45.60 33.65
N THR A 208 0.93 44.41 34.23
CA THR A 208 -0.03 44.04 35.30
C THR A 208 -1.38 43.52 34.76
N THR A 209 -1.60 42.18 34.90
CA THR A 209 -2.86 41.41 35.13
C THR A 209 -3.97 41.48 34.05
N THR A 210 -4.79 40.48 33.66
CA THR A 210 -5.43 39.27 34.22
C THR A 210 -5.79 38.36 33.01
N GLY A 211 -5.53 37.06 32.99
CA GLY A 211 -6.48 36.03 33.46
C GLY A 211 -7.56 35.68 32.42
N SER A 212 -7.44 34.54 31.73
CA SER A 212 -8.57 33.71 31.26
C SER A 212 -8.06 32.36 30.73
N ALA A 213 -8.42 31.29 31.45
CA ALA A 213 -8.22 29.91 31.06
C ALA A 213 -9.33 29.48 30.08
N VAL A 214 -8.96 28.75 29.01
CA VAL A 214 -9.90 27.96 28.22
C VAL A 214 -9.24 26.61 27.92
N THR A 215 -9.83 25.57 28.50
CA THR A 215 -9.58 24.15 28.24
C THR A 215 -10.22 23.76 26.91
N ASN A 216 -9.47 23.12 26.01
CA ASN A 216 -10.04 22.49 24.82
C ASN A 216 -9.85 20.97 24.92
N ASP A 217 -10.97 20.27 25.10
CA ASP A 217 -11.10 18.82 24.95
C ASP A 217 -10.89 18.40 23.50
N ILE A 218 -10.14 17.32 23.33
CA ILE A 218 -9.84 16.66 22.05
C ILE A 218 -10.90 15.59 21.83
N GLN A 219 -11.62 15.66 20.70
CA GLN A 219 -12.49 14.58 20.24
C GLN A 219 -11.96 14.03 18.92
N GLU A 220 -11.31 12.87 18.99
CA GLU A 220 -10.81 12.10 17.84
C GLU A 220 -11.98 11.48 17.06
N ALA A 221 -11.98 11.69 15.74
CA ALA A 221 -12.70 10.87 14.78
C ALA A 221 -11.70 10.36 13.73
N PRO A 222 -11.81 9.11 13.26
CA PRO A 222 -10.81 8.51 12.38
C PRO A 222 -10.94 9.08 10.96
N GLN A 223 -9.86 9.69 10.45
CA GLN A 223 -9.82 10.20 9.08
C GLN A 223 -9.23 9.14 8.14
N THR A 224 -10.09 8.57 7.29
CA THR A 224 -9.70 7.83 6.09
C THR A 224 -9.08 8.81 5.10
N LEU A 225 -7.85 8.56 4.68
CA LEU A 225 -7.13 9.43 3.75
C LEU A 225 -7.09 8.77 2.37
N GLU A 226 -8.03 9.16 1.52
CA GLU A 226 -8.02 8.91 0.09
C GLU A 226 -7.03 9.87 -0.57
N LEU A 227 -6.07 9.34 -1.35
CA LEU A 227 -5.14 10.14 -2.14
C LEU A 227 -5.50 9.98 -3.62
N SER A 228 -6.13 11.00 -4.19
CA SER A 228 -6.17 11.20 -5.65
C SER A 228 -4.96 12.02 -6.08
N CYS A 229 -4.26 11.53 -7.11
CA CYS A 229 -3.64 12.25 -8.24
C CYS A 229 -2.70 11.30 -9.01
#